data_AF-A0AAD7S4G2-F1
#
_entry.id   AF-A0AAD7S4G2-F1
#
_cell.length_a   1.000
_cell.length_b   1.000
_cell.length_c   1.000
_cell.angle_alpha   90.00
_cell.angle_beta   90.00
_cell.angle_gamma   90.00
#
_symmetry.space_group_name_H-M   'P 1'
#
loop_
_entity.id
_entity.type
_entity.pdbx_description
1 polymer ?
#
loop_
_entity_poly.entity_id
_entity_poly.type
_entity_poly.pdbx_seq_one_letter_code
_entity_poly.pdbx_strand_id
1 'polypeptide(L)'
;MRLVWLAHPGSARSPSAVSVVRARLTGFQLPAPIISTGSRLTLWLLSDYAVSGQGFKASYEALPSYTCGNPGQLQNGLQQGSTFNIGDKIRYSCSTGYVLEGHTVLSCLATSAGTAAWDFPLPYCRADDGCGGTLRGQSGVITSPNYPQDYNNNADCTWTVLAEPGDTIALVFSDFHLEDDYDVLEISGTEGSSQW
;
A
#
# COMPACT_ATOMS: atom_id res chain seq x y z
N MET A 1 -5.07 41.32 40.30
CA MET A 1 -6.47 40.96 39.99
C MET A 1 -6.55 39.44 39.95
N ARG A 2 -7.30 38.83 40.87
CA ARG A 2 -7.57 37.38 40.93
C ARG A 2 -8.43 36.95 39.74
N LEU A 3 -8.23 35.73 39.25
CA LEU A 3 -9.34 34.80 39.00
C LEU A 3 -8.83 33.36 39.11
N VAL A 4 -9.29 32.72 40.19
CA VAL A 4 -9.16 31.29 40.48
C VAL A 4 -10.32 30.60 39.79
N TRP A 5 -10.08 29.56 39.00
CA TRP A 5 -11.13 28.62 38.60
C TRP A 5 -11.04 27.38 39.49
N LEU A 6 -12.06 27.19 40.31
CA LEU A 6 -12.34 25.96 41.04
C LEU A 6 -12.94 24.94 40.05
N ALA A 7 -12.28 23.81 39.85
CA ALA A 7 -12.90 22.64 39.21
C ALA A 7 -13.46 21.72 40.29
N HIS A 8 -14.76 21.43 40.23
CA HIS A 8 -15.39 20.34 40.98
C HIS A 8 -15.74 19.17 40.06
N PRO A 9 -15.74 17.93 40.60
CA PRO A 9 -15.81 16.70 39.83
C PRO A 9 -17.26 16.29 39.56
N GLY A 10 -17.54 15.82 38.35
CA GLY A 10 -18.90 15.40 37.97
C GLY A 10 -18.95 14.75 36.59
N SER A 11 -18.64 13.45 36.57
CA SER A 11 -19.10 12.37 35.70
C SER A 11 -19.69 12.64 34.30
N ALA A 12 -19.16 11.83 33.37
CA ALA A 12 -19.85 11.11 32.28
C ALA A 12 -19.64 11.61 30.85
N ARG A 13 -18.64 11.03 30.17
CA ARG A 13 -18.85 10.19 28.97
C ARG A 13 -17.54 9.49 28.54
N SER A 14 -17.53 8.17 28.67
CA SER A 14 -16.60 7.25 28.00
C SER A 14 -17.16 6.89 26.60
N PRO A 15 -16.46 6.14 25.73
CA PRO A 15 -15.79 6.72 24.57
C PRO A 15 -16.14 5.98 23.28
N SER A 16 -16.66 6.65 22.25
CA SER A 16 -16.69 6.04 20.92
C SER A 16 -17.00 7.08 19.85
N ALA A 17 -16.06 7.98 19.60
CA ALA A 17 -15.95 8.51 18.25
C ALA A 17 -15.39 7.36 17.39
N VAL A 18 -16.28 6.56 16.82
CA VAL A 18 -15.90 5.71 15.69
C VAL A 18 -15.42 6.70 14.64
N SER A 19 -14.10 6.77 14.43
CA SER A 19 -13.51 7.61 13.39
C SER A 19 -14.12 7.19 12.07
N VAL A 20 -15.06 7.98 11.55
CA VAL A 20 -15.59 7.78 10.20
C VAL A 20 -14.44 8.05 9.26
N VAL A 21 -13.81 6.99 8.75
CA VAL A 21 -12.72 7.10 7.78
C VAL A 21 -13.25 7.87 6.58
N ARG A 22 -12.79 9.11 6.41
CA ARG A 22 -12.98 9.88 5.18
C ARG A 22 -11.75 9.63 4.31
N ALA A 23 -11.83 8.67 3.40
CA ALA A 23 -10.85 8.58 2.33
C ALA A 23 -11.05 9.81 1.41
N ARG A 24 -9.98 10.57 1.17
CA ARG A 24 -9.92 11.60 0.13
C ARG A 24 -9.04 11.06 -1.00
N LEU A 25 -9.63 10.91 -2.18
CA LEU A 25 -8.96 10.34 -3.35
C LEU A 25 -8.70 11.44 -4.37
N THR A 26 -7.48 11.53 -4.87
CA THR A 26 -7.03 12.47 -5.92
C THR A 26 -6.01 11.78 -6.83
N GLY A 27 -5.73 12.38 -7.99
CA GLY A 27 -4.73 11.88 -8.94
C GLY A 27 -5.30 10.90 -9.98
N PHE A 28 -4.39 10.15 -10.60
CA PHE A 28 -4.68 9.29 -11.77
C PHE A 28 -4.56 7.79 -11.48
N GLN A 29 -4.12 7.42 -10.28
CA GLN A 29 -3.97 6.02 -9.89
C GLN A 29 -5.32 5.42 -9.48
N LEU A 30 -5.58 4.19 -9.93
CA LEU A 30 -6.79 3.46 -9.55
C LEU A 30 -6.75 3.19 -8.02
N PRO A 31 -7.76 3.64 -7.25
CA PRO A 31 -7.80 3.38 -5.81
C PRO A 31 -8.11 1.90 -5.54
N ALA A 32 -7.62 1.39 -4.41
CA ALA A 32 -8.04 0.09 -3.90
C ALA A 32 -9.55 0.08 -3.58
N PRO A 33 -10.23 -1.09 -3.61
CA PRO A 33 -11.63 -1.18 -3.23
C PRO A 33 -11.89 -0.64 -1.83
N ILE A 34 -13.00 0.08 -1.67
CA ILE A 34 -13.44 0.63 -0.39
C ILE A 34 -14.64 -0.17 0.09
N ILE A 35 -14.52 -0.80 1.26
CA ILE A 35 -15.59 -1.54 1.91
C ILE A 35 -16.13 -0.72 3.09
N SER A 36 -17.45 -0.49 3.12
CA SER A 36 -18.09 0.20 4.23
C SER A 36 -18.23 -0.72 5.45
N THR A 37 -18.05 -0.18 6.65
CA THR A 37 -18.30 -0.90 7.91
C THR A 37 -19.78 -0.98 8.29
N GLY A 38 -20.65 -0.31 7.54
CA GLY A 38 -22.10 -0.29 7.75
C GLY A 38 -22.87 -0.22 6.45
N SER A 39 -24.19 -0.09 6.57
CA SER A 39 -25.14 -0.10 5.44
C SER A 39 -25.26 1.22 4.68
N ARG A 40 -24.48 2.25 5.04
CA ARG A 40 -24.51 3.56 4.39
C ARG A 40 -23.09 4.00 4.04
N LEU A 41 -22.87 4.25 2.75
CA LEU A 41 -21.67 4.87 2.20
C LEU A 41 -22.10 6.09 1.39
N THR A 42 -21.43 7.23 1.57
CA THR A 42 -21.72 8.48 0.86
C THR A 42 -20.49 8.90 0.07
N LEU A 43 -20.66 9.15 -1.22
CA LEU A 43 -19.62 9.71 -2.09
C LEU A 43 -19.88 11.21 -2.26
N TRP A 44 -18.83 12.02 -2.18
CA TRP A 44 -18.88 13.45 -2.42
C TRP A 44 -17.75 13.83 -3.38
N LEU A 45 -18.09 14.29 -4.58
CA LEU A 45 -17.13 14.88 -5.51
C LEU A 45 -17.05 16.39 -5.25
N LEU A 46 -15.84 16.90 -5.05
CA LEU A 46 -15.55 18.32 -4.94
C LEU A 46 -14.54 18.69 -6.03
N SER A 47 -14.90 19.62 -6.92
CA SER A 47 -13.99 20.24 -7.88
C SER A 47 -13.76 21.70 -7.50
N ASP A 48 -12.59 22.23 -7.83
CA ASP A 48 -12.28 23.65 -7.71
C ASP A 48 -12.79 24.44 -8.94
N TYR A 49 -12.34 25.68 -9.11
CA TYR A 49 -12.74 26.55 -10.22
C TYR A 49 -11.90 26.35 -11.49
N ALA A 50 -10.91 25.45 -11.47
CA ALA A 50 -9.89 25.31 -12.50
C ALA A 50 -9.92 23.90 -13.14
N VAL A 51 -8.79 23.47 -13.73
CA VAL A 51 -8.61 22.28 -14.57
C VAL A 51 -9.44 21.07 -14.12
N SER A 52 -10.21 20.49 -15.03
CA SER A 52 -10.93 19.23 -14.81
C SER A 52 -10.17 18.02 -15.38
N GLY A 53 -10.35 16.86 -14.74
CA GLY A 53 -9.90 15.57 -15.26
C GLY A 53 -11.01 14.81 -15.99
N GLN A 54 -10.70 13.62 -16.51
CA GLN A 54 -11.68 12.74 -17.18
C GLN A 54 -12.74 12.14 -16.23
N GLY A 55 -12.60 12.34 -14.92
CA GLY A 55 -13.54 11.87 -13.90
C GLY A 55 -13.24 10.46 -13.40
N PHE A 56 -14.26 9.78 -12.88
CA PHE A 56 -14.17 8.42 -12.34
C PHE A 56 -15.38 7.58 -12.75
N LYS A 57 -15.20 6.26 -12.77
CA LYS A 57 -16.28 5.27 -12.88
C LYS A 57 -16.17 4.30 -11.71
N ALA A 58 -17.23 4.17 -10.93
CA ALA A 58 -17.30 3.24 -9.81
C ALA A 58 -18.52 2.34 -9.95
N SER A 59 -18.36 1.07 -9.60
CA SER A 59 -19.44 0.11 -9.42
C SER A 59 -19.60 -0.17 -7.94
N TYR A 60 -20.84 -0.32 -7.47
CA TYR A 60 -21.14 -0.64 -6.08
C TYR A 60 -21.98 -1.90 -6.00
N GLU A 61 -21.83 -2.65 -4.92
CA GLU A 61 -22.66 -3.80 -4.58
C GLU A 61 -22.84 -3.85 -3.06
N ALA A 62 -23.98 -4.38 -2.61
CA ALA A 62 -24.19 -4.68 -1.21
C ALA A 62 -23.61 -6.07 -0.92
N LEU A 63 -22.62 -6.15 -0.02
CA LEU A 63 -21.93 -7.40 0.31
C LEU A 63 -22.68 -8.17 1.42
N PRO A 64 -23.17 -9.39 1.16
CA PRO A 64 -23.58 -10.31 2.22
C PRO A 64 -22.42 -10.63 3.18
N SER A 65 -22.75 -11.03 4.41
CA SER A 65 -21.75 -11.31 5.47
C SER A 65 -20.79 -12.46 5.16
N TYR A 66 -21.11 -13.30 4.17
CA TYR A 66 -20.31 -14.48 3.81
C TYR A 66 -19.31 -14.23 2.67
N THR A 67 -19.25 -13.02 2.10
CA THR A 67 -18.37 -12.69 0.98
C THR A 67 -17.46 -11.51 1.30
N CYS A 68 -16.20 -11.61 0.87
CA CYS A 68 -15.22 -10.54 1.01
C CYS A 68 -15.39 -9.44 -0.06
N GLY A 69 -16.28 -9.65 -1.03
CA GLY A 69 -16.41 -8.80 -2.20
C GLY A 69 -15.22 -8.91 -3.15
N ASN A 70 -15.36 -8.30 -4.32
CA ASN A 70 -14.30 -8.31 -5.33
C ASN A 70 -13.05 -7.56 -4.79
N PRO A 71 -11.87 -8.20 -4.71
CA PRO A 71 -10.62 -7.58 -4.22
C PRO A 71 -10.06 -6.50 -5.17
N GLY A 72 -10.66 -6.29 -6.33
CA GLY A 72 -10.19 -5.37 -7.37
C GLY A 72 -9.46 -6.12 -8.48
N GLN A 73 -9.02 -5.37 -9.49
CA GLN A 73 -8.36 -5.92 -10.67
C GLN A 73 -6.86 -5.70 -10.59
N LEU A 74 -6.09 -6.78 -10.73
CA LEU A 74 -4.64 -6.71 -10.87
C LEU A 74 -4.28 -6.17 -12.27
N GLN A 75 -3.72 -4.97 -12.33
CA GLN A 75 -3.18 -4.41 -13.57
C GLN A 75 -1.87 -5.12 -13.93
N ASN A 76 -1.63 -5.35 -15.23
CA ASN A 76 -0.43 -6.03 -15.74
C ASN A 76 -0.20 -7.43 -15.14
N GLY A 77 -1.28 -8.14 -14.82
CA GLY A 77 -1.20 -9.49 -14.26
C GLY A 77 -2.44 -10.32 -14.51
N LEU A 78 -2.45 -11.50 -13.90
CA LEU A 78 -3.49 -12.50 -13.97
C LEU A 78 -4.02 -12.80 -12.56
N GLN A 79 -5.34 -12.93 -12.48
CA GLN A 79 -6.05 -13.43 -11.31
C GLN A 79 -6.56 -14.84 -11.61
N GLN A 80 -6.30 -15.77 -10.69
CA GLN A 80 -6.85 -17.12 -10.72
C GLN A 80 -7.84 -17.30 -9.55
N GLY A 81 -9.09 -17.56 -9.91
CA GLY A 81 -10.24 -17.62 -8.99
C GLY A 81 -11.24 -16.50 -9.27
N SER A 82 -12.52 -16.80 -9.12
CA SER A 82 -13.63 -15.89 -9.46
C SER A 82 -14.76 -15.89 -8.43
N THR A 83 -14.61 -16.64 -7.33
CA THR A 83 -15.52 -16.67 -6.20
C THR A 83 -14.86 -16.01 -4.99
N PHE A 84 -15.65 -15.31 -4.18
CA PHE A 84 -15.16 -14.43 -3.12
C PHE A 84 -15.79 -14.72 -1.76
N ASN A 85 -16.28 -15.96 -1.56
CA ASN A 85 -16.92 -16.37 -0.32
C ASN A 85 -15.88 -16.80 0.72
N ILE A 86 -16.26 -16.81 2.00
CA ILE A 86 -15.40 -17.32 3.08
C ILE A 86 -14.83 -18.70 2.71
N GLY A 87 -13.51 -18.83 2.82
CA GLY A 87 -12.75 -20.03 2.46
C GLY A 87 -12.14 -20.00 1.05
N ASP A 88 -12.64 -19.13 0.16
CA ASP A 88 -12.08 -18.97 -1.18
C ASP A 88 -10.67 -18.38 -1.13
N LYS A 89 -9.84 -18.80 -2.09
CA LYS A 89 -8.48 -18.31 -2.26
C LYS A 89 -8.29 -17.82 -3.69
N ILE A 90 -7.73 -16.63 -3.83
CA ILE A 90 -7.41 -16.03 -5.12
C ILE A 90 -5.89 -16.00 -5.26
N ARG A 91 -5.38 -16.53 -6.35
CA ARG A 91 -3.94 -16.51 -6.67
C ARG A 91 -3.65 -15.45 -7.73
N TYR A 92 -2.59 -14.70 -7.51
CA TYR A 92 -2.14 -13.64 -8.39
C TYR A 92 -0.77 -13.95 -8.98
N SER A 93 -0.57 -13.52 -10.22
CA SER A 93 0.72 -13.54 -10.91
C SER A 93 0.82 -12.33 -11.83
N CYS A 94 2.02 -11.83 -12.07
CA CYS A 94 2.22 -10.74 -13.04
C CYS A 94 2.50 -11.27 -14.44
N SER A 95 2.17 -10.45 -15.44
CA SER A 95 2.53 -10.69 -16.84
C SER A 95 4.06 -10.58 -17.02
N THR A 96 4.58 -11.11 -18.12
CA THR A 96 6.01 -11.00 -18.45
C THR A 96 6.49 -9.54 -18.41
N GLY A 97 7.65 -9.31 -17.79
CA GLY A 97 8.22 -7.96 -17.61
C GLY A 97 7.71 -7.21 -16.38
N TYR A 98 6.97 -7.89 -15.50
CA TYR A 98 6.49 -7.33 -14.24
C TYR A 98 6.75 -8.28 -13.06
N VAL A 99 7.04 -7.69 -11.91
CA VAL A 99 7.25 -8.41 -10.63
C VAL A 99 6.08 -8.13 -9.68
N LEU A 100 5.60 -9.17 -9.02
CA LEU A 100 4.48 -9.07 -8.07
C LEU A 100 4.96 -8.54 -6.72
N GLU A 101 4.35 -7.45 -6.27
CA GLU A 101 4.54 -6.90 -4.93
C GLU A 101 3.32 -7.16 -4.04
N GLY A 102 3.57 -7.73 -2.87
CA GLY A 102 2.55 -8.14 -1.91
C GLY A 102 2.37 -9.65 -1.82
N HIS A 103 1.18 -10.09 -1.41
CA HIS A 103 0.87 -11.50 -1.22
C HIS A 103 0.38 -12.12 -2.53
N THR A 104 0.97 -13.27 -2.91
CA THR A 104 0.59 -13.99 -4.14
C THR A 104 -0.74 -14.72 -4.02
N VAL A 105 -1.24 -14.90 -2.80
CA VAL A 105 -2.54 -15.53 -2.52
C VAL A 105 -3.28 -14.72 -1.48
N LEU A 106 -4.52 -14.37 -1.78
CA LEU A 106 -5.48 -13.77 -0.84
C LEU A 106 -6.49 -14.84 -0.42
N SER A 107 -6.82 -14.89 0.87
CA SER A 107 -7.84 -15.79 1.42
C SER A 107 -9.00 -14.98 2.00
N CYS A 108 -10.23 -15.37 1.66
CA CYS A 108 -11.42 -14.75 2.23
C CYS A 108 -11.72 -15.37 3.60
N LEU A 109 -11.65 -14.58 4.67
CA LEU A 109 -11.79 -15.06 6.04
C LEU A 109 -13.03 -14.49 6.73
N ALA A 110 -13.61 -15.29 7.62
CA ALA A 110 -14.62 -14.82 8.55
C ALA A 110 -13.99 -13.90 9.60
N THR A 111 -14.64 -12.76 9.88
CA THR A 111 -14.22 -11.82 10.92
C THR A 111 -14.96 -12.09 12.23
N SER A 112 -14.42 -11.61 13.34
CA SER A 112 -15.09 -11.68 14.66
C SER A 112 -16.40 -10.87 14.72
N ALA A 113 -16.62 -9.96 13.77
CA ALA A 113 -17.84 -9.16 13.66
C ALA A 113 -18.96 -9.89 12.88
N GLY A 114 -18.74 -11.15 12.48
CA GLY A 114 -19.70 -11.92 11.68
C GLY A 114 -19.81 -11.43 10.24
N THR A 115 -18.76 -10.79 9.71
CA THR A 115 -18.61 -10.41 8.30
C THR A 115 -17.46 -11.20 7.67
N ALA A 116 -17.14 -10.93 6.40
CA ALA A 116 -15.99 -11.51 5.72
C ALA A 116 -15.03 -10.42 5.24
N ALA A 117 -13.72 -10.70 5.28
CA ALA A 117 -12.68 -9.80 4.81
C ALA A 117 -11.50 -10.58 4.22
N TRP A 118 -10.82 -9.99 3.23
CA TRP A 118 -9.55 -10.50 2.72
C TRP A 118 -8.46 -10.37 3.80
N ASP A 119 -7.61 -11.39 3.91
CA ASP A 119 -6.45 -11.40 4.82
C ASP A 119 -5.39 -10.36 4.44
N PHE A 120 -5.27 -10.05 3.15
CA PHE A 120 -4.32 -9.09 2.60
C PHE A 120 -4.97 -8.18 1.55
N PRO A 121 -4.44 -6.97 1.31
CA PRO A 121 -4.87 -6.12 0.20
C PRO A 121 -4.48 -6.73 -1.15
N LEU A 122 -5.13 -6.27 -2.21
CA LEU A 122 -4.78 -6.62 -3.60
C LEU A 122 -3.30 -6.31 -3.86
N PRO A 123 -2.51 -7.26 -4.41
CA PRO A 123 -1.13 -6.97 -4.80
C PRO A 123 -1.09 -6.06 -6.03
N TYR A 124 0.09 -5.58 -6.39
CA TYR A 124 0.29 -4.85 -7.64
C TYR A 124 1.50 -5.39 -8.42
N CYS A 125 1.48 -5.19 -9.72
CA CYS A 125 2.57 -5.58 -10.62
C CYS A 125 3.39 -4.35 -10.97
N ARG A 126 4.61 -4.26 -10.44
CA ARG A 126 5.60 -3.25 -10.84
C ARG A 126 6.34 -3.72 -12.09
N ALA A 127 6.72 -2.80 -12.97
CA ALA A 127 7.62 -3.13 -14.06
C ALA A 127 8.95 -3.70 -13.52
N ASP A 128 9.50 -4.68 -14.23
CA ASP A 128 10.80 -5.28 -13.93
C ASP A 128 11.93 -4.50 -14.62
N ASP A 129 12.02 -3.20 -14.33
CA ASP A 129 13.02 -2.27 -14.89
C ASP A 129 14.19 -1.99 -13.93
N GLY A 130 14.25 -2.76 -12.83
CA GLY A 130 15.21 -2.57 -11.75
C GLY A 130 14.89 -1.41 -10.81
N CYS A 131 13.86 -0.58 -11.07
CA CYS A 131 13.51 0.57 -10.25
C CYS A 131 12.65 0.17 -9.04
N GLY A 132 13.29 -0.36 -8.01
CA GLY A 132 12.66 -0.70 -6.73
C GLY A 132 12.17 -2.14 -6.58
N GLY A 133 11.46 -2.37 -5.48
CA GLY A 133 10.82 -3.64 -5.12
C GLY A 133 11.34 -4.34 -3.89
N THR A 134 10.66 -5.44 -3.55
CA THR A 134 11.00 -6.26 -2.38
C THR A 134 11.97 -7.38 -2.76
N LEU A 135 13.20 -7.29 -2.28
CA LEU A 135 14.22 -8.30 -2.43
C LEU A 135 14.21 -9.24 -1.23
N ARG A 136 14.09 -10.55 -1.48
CA ARG A 136 14.06 -11.60 -0.46
C ARG A 136 15.16 -12.61 -0.74
N GLY A 137 15.83 -13.08 0.31
CA GLY A 137 16.88 -14.09 0.21
C GLY A 137 18.13 -13.71 0.99
N GLN A 138 19.13 -14.60 0.98
CA GLN A 138 20.37 -14.40 1.74
C GLN A 138 21.35 -13.42 1.07
N SER A 139 21.20 -13.16 -0.24
CA SER A 139 22.06 -12.25 -1.00
C SER A 139 21.37 -11.78 -2.29
N GLY A 140 21.79 -10.63 -2.80
CA GLY A 140 21.34 -10.08 -4.08
C GLY A 140 22.19 -8.90 -4.53
N VAL A 141 21.90 -8.34 -5.70
CA VAL A 141 22.55 -7.13 -6.23
C VAL A 141 21.46 -6.10 -6.50
N ILE A 142 21.70 -4.87 -6.08
CA ILE A 142 20.84 -3.71 -6.35
C ILE A 142 21.61 -2.79 -7.28
N THR A 143 20.97 -2.37 -8.37
CA THR A 143 21.54 -1.39 -9.31
C THR A 143 20.50 -0.32 -9.59
N SER A 144 20.94 0.87 -10.00
CA SER A 144 20.05 1.83 -10.64
C SER A 144 19.46 1.23 -11.93
N PRO A 145 18.28 1.71 -12.37
CA PRO A 145 17.74 1.34 -13.68
C PRO A 145 18.77 1.64 -14.78
N ASN A 146 18.86 0.76 -15.77
CA ASN A 146 19.80 0.81 -16.90
C ASN A 146 21.28 0.57 -16.59
N TYR A 147 21.69 0.36 -15.33
CA TYR A 147 23.10 0.16 -14.97
C TYR A 147 23.78 -0.90 -15.88
N PRO A 148 24.96 -0.63 -16.46
CA PRO A 148 25.88 0.47 -16.13
C PRO A 148 25.68 1.77 -16.94
N GLN A 149 24.57 1.93 -17.67
CA GLN A 149 24.22 3.20 -18.29
C GLN A 149 23.59 4.17 -17.29
N ASP A 150 23.48 5.44 -17.69
CA ASP A 150 22.86 6.49 -16.88
C ASP A 150 21.41 6.11 -16.52
N TYR A 151 21.04 6.41 -15.27
CA TYR A 151 19.67 6.28 -14.80
C TYR A 151 18.80 7.40 -15.40
N ASN A 152 17.49 7.19 -15.41
CA ASN A 152 16.56 8.17 -15.98
C ASN A 152 16.34 9.37 -15.05
N ASN A 153 16.14 10.56 -15.61
CA ASN A 153 15.68 11.73 -14.85
C ASN A 153 14.32 11.45 -14.20
N ASN A 154 14.08 12.09 -13.05
CA ASN A 154 12.83 11.95 -12.29
C ASN A 154 12.53 10.49 -11.86
N ALA A 155 13.57 9.66 -11.71
CA ALA A 155 13.43 8.33 -11.16
C ALA A 155 12.96 8.40 -9.70
N ASP A 156 11.96 7.60 -9.36
CA ASP A 156 11.43 7.43 -8.01
C ASP A 156 11.43 5.94 -7.69
N CYS A 157 12.60 5.45 -7.29
CA CYS A 157 12.85 4.02 -7.06
C CYS A 157 12.95 3.74 -5.56
N THR A 158 12.21 2.75 -5.09
CA THR A 158 12.29 2.29 -3.69
C THR A 158 12.52 0.78 -3.63
N TRP A 159 13.68 0.36 -3.13
CA TRP A 159 13.98 -1.05 -2.85
C TRP A 159 13.80 -1.35 -1.36
N THR A 160 13.23 -2.51 -1.05
CA THR A 160 13.09 -3.04 0.32
C THR A 160 13.76 -4.40 0.39
N VAL A 161 14.83 -4.52 1.18
CA VAL A 161 15.51 -5.81 1.39
C VAL A 161 14.98 -6.45 2.66
N LEU A 162 14.51 -7.69 2.58
CA LEU A 162 13.97 -8.45 3.71
C LEU A 162 14.85 -9.69 3.98
N ALA A 163 15.46 -9.73 5.16
CA ALA A 163 16.18 -10.89 5.70
C ALA A 163 15.30 -11.68 6.68
N GLU A 164 15.75 -12.87 7.11
CA GLU A 164 15.05 -13.65 8.12
C GLU A 164 15.14 -12.97 9.51
N PRO A 165 14.17 -13.20 10.41
CA PRO A 165 14.21 -12.62 11.75
C PRO A 165 15.49 -13.02 12.51
N GLY A 166 16.27 -12.03 12.92
CA GLY A 166 17.54 -12.22 13.62
C GLY A 166 18.78 -11.97 12.76
N ASP A 167 18.63 -11.92 11.43
CA ASP A 167 19.70 -11.57 10.51
C ASP A 167 19.88 -10.04 10.39
N THR A 168 21.08 -9.63 10.01
CA THR A 168 21.41 -8.24 9.65
C THR A 168 21.75 -8.14 8.17
N ILE A 169 21.37 -7.04 7.52
CA ILE A 169 21.64 -6.81 6.10
C ILE A 169 22.92 -5.97 5.97
N ALA A 170 23.89 -6.47 5.22
CA ALA A 170 25.09 -5.72 4.83
C ALA A 170 24.95 -5.23 3.38
N LEU A 171 25.07 -3.92 3.17
CA LEU A 171 25.10 -3.32 1.84
C LEU A 171 26.53 -2.88 1.51
N VAL A 172 27.08 -3.36 0.40
CA VAL A 172 28.45 -3.05 -0.04
C VAL A 172 28.39 -2.49 -1.45
N PHE A 173 28.88 -1.26 -1.63
CA PHE A 173 28.96 -0.61 -2.94
C PHE A 173 30.26 -0.99 -3.65
N SER A 174 30.16 -1.52 -4.87
CA SER A 174 31.31 -1.74 -5.75
C SER A 174 31.55 -0.59 -6.72
N ASP A 175 30.53 0.23 -6.94
CA ASP A 175 30.50 1.40 -7.84
C ASP A 175 29.43 2.38 -7.31
N PHE A 176 29.68 3.68 -7.41
CA PHE A 176 28.76 4.72 -6.92
C PHE A 176 28.99 6.04 -7.66
N HIS A 177 28.01 6.42 -8.50
CA HIS A 177 28.03 7.65 -9.27
C HIS A 177 26.59 8.16 -9.44
N LEU A 178 26.26 9.23 -8.70
CA LEU A 178 25.02 10.00 -8.82
C LEU A 178 25.38 11.46 -9.12
N GLU A 179 24.43 12.25 -9.61
CA GLU A 179 24.62 13.69 -9.80
C GLU A 179 24.82 14.40 -8.46
N ASP A 180 25.97 15.07 -8.30
CA ASP A 180 26.30 15.83 -7.09
C ASP A 180 25.23 16.90 -6.78
N ASP A 181 24.85 17.03 -5.52
CA ASP A 181 23.88 18.01 -4.99
C ASP A 181 22.41 17.90 -5.48
N TYR A 182 22.10 17.05 -6.46
CA TYR A 182 20.75 16.94 -7.04
C TYR A 182 20.11 15.56 -6.82
N ASP A 183 20.85 14.48 -7.03
CA ASP A 183 20.34 13.12 -6.95
C ASP A 183 20.81 12.41 -5.68
N VAL A 184 19.89 11.68 -5.02
CA VAL A 184 20.14 11.12 -3.70
C VAL A 184 19.67 9.67 -3.62
N LEU A 185 20.55 8.80 -3.11
CA LEU A 185 20.17 7.49 -2.59
C LEU A 185 20.03 7.57 -1.06
N GLU A 186 18.80 7.64 -0.57
CA GLU A 186 18.51 7.67 0.86
C GLU A 186 18.41 6.25 1.43
N ILE A 187 19.10 5.98 2.53
CA ILE A 187 19.04 4.70 3.25
C ILE A 187 18.30 4.91 4.58
N SER A 188 17.26 4.11 4.81
CA SER A 188 16.48 4.13 6.05
C SER A 188 16.42 2.72 6.68
N GLY A 189 16.00 2.63 7.95
CA GLY A 189 15.86 1.35 8.65
C GLY A 189 17.09 0.86 9.41
N THR A 190 18.14 1.69 9.51
CA THR A 190 19.30 1.45 10.38
C THR A 190 19.21 2.31 11.65
N GLU A 191 19.43 1.74 12.83
CA GLU A 191 19.69 2.55 14.02
C GLU A 191 21.08 3.20 13.89
N GLY A 192 21.16 4.51 14.13
CA GLY A 192 22.26 5.36 13.66
C GLY A 192 23.67 4.83 13.96
N SER A 193 24.54 4.96 12.95
CA SER A 193 25.98 4.62 12.91
C SER A 193 26.37 3.16 12.69
N SER A 194 25.81 2.50 11.67
CA SER A 194 26.50 1.37 11.01
C SER A 194 27.44 1.84 9.89
N GLN A 195 28.19 2.92 10.13
CA GLN A 195 29.40 3.24 9.37
C GLN A 195 30.57 2.70 10.20
N TRP A 196 31.09 1.54 9.79
CA TRP A 196 32.37 1.03 10.28
C TRP A 196 33.50 1.57 9.40
#